data_AF-A0A8I0T1K9-F1
#
_entry.id   AF-A0A8I0T1K9-F1
#
_cell.length_a   1.000
_cell.length_b   1.000
_cell.length_c   1.000
_cell.angle_alpha   90.00
_cell.angle_beta   90.00
_cell.angle_gamma   90.00
#
_symmetry.space_group_name_H-M   'P 1'
#
loop_
_entity.id
_entity.type
_entity.pdbx_description
1 polymer ?
#
loop_
_entity_poly.entity_id
_entity_poly.type
_entity_poly.pdbx_seq_one_letter_code
_entity_poly.pdbx_strand_id
1 'polypeptide(L)'
;MLPFPPTHATRTVASTRLLANLLLVLMLALTLSGCKEVTTSDIEIRKGVAYIKNKTEPYSGPIKGYFKKTDGTNGKLMLEGTYSNGLKFDVWTTYGWNGEKSVVKYEAGLEEGLAEEFYLDGSLKRTIAYSKGKRNGFTSDYAPDGQVSRQLYYRKGLAGRLPSAKKSEGKGGESEEMDPNEIEEKLYGKRQKSMLEYIIEWF
;
A
#
# COMPACT_ATOMS: atom_id res chain seq x y z
N MET A 1 -51.38 65.17 16.46
CA MET A 1 -50.41 64.09 16.70
C MET A 1 -50.82 62.90 15.85
N LEU A 2 -50.09 62.60 14.77
CA LEU A 2 -50.30 61.41 13.96
C LEU A 2 -49.23 60.36 14.34
N PRO A 3 -49.57 59.06 14.45
CA PRO A 3 -48.63 58.03 14.85
C PRO A 3 -47.66 57.70 13.72
N PHE A 4 -46.39 57.50 14.05
CA PHE A 4 -45.39 57.00 13.12
C PHE A 4 -45.64 55.51 12.80
N PRO A 5 -45.38 55.04 11.56
CA PRO A 5 -45.54 53.63 11.20
C PRO A 5 -44.46 52.74 11.83
N PRO A 6 -44.73 51.46 12.08
CA PRO A 6 -43.79 50.55 12.72
C PRO A 6 -42.62 50.17 11.79
N THR A 7 -41.41 50.21 12.33
CA THR A 7 -40.13 49.89 11.69
C THR A 7 -40.05 48.43 11.22
N HIS A 8 -39.81 48.23 9.92
CA HIS A 8 -39.58 46.95 9.23
C HIS A 8 -38.21 46.29 9.56
N ALA A 9 -37.87 46.09 10.83
CA ALA A 9 -36.51 45.64 11.20
C ALA A 9 -36.35 44.10 11.36
N THR A 10 -37.41 43.30 11.39
CA THR A 10 -37.33 41.91 11.86
C THR A 10 -37.28 40.84 10.76
N ARG A 11 -37.66 41.15 9.51
CA ARG A 11 -37.66 40.14 8.42
C ARG A 11 -36.29 39.94 7.75
N THR A 12 -35.42 40.94 7.81
CA THR A 12 -34.13 40.95 7.08
C THR A 12 -33.08 40.05 7.73
N VAL A 13 -33.10 39.89 9.05
CA VAL A 13 -32.09 39.12 9.80
C VAL A 13 -32.26 37.60 9.63
N ALA A 14 -33.49 37.10 9.56
CA ALA A 14 -33.74 35.68 9.34
C ALA A 14 -33.38 35.24 7.91
N SER A 15 -33.71 36.08 6.91
CA SER A 15 -33.40 35.84 5.50
C SER A 15 -31.88 35.84 5.22
N THR A 16 -31.13 36.75 5.83
CA THR A 16 -29.66 36.79 5.70
C THR A 16 -28.97 35.59 6.34
N ARG A 17 -29.49 35.05 7.45
CA ARG A 17 -28.99 33.79 8.06
C ARG A 17 -29.26 32.56 7.18
N LEU A 18 -30.44 32.48 6.55
CA LEU A 18 -30.79 31.42 5.60
C LEU A 18 -29.90 31.47 4.35
N LEU A 19 -29.70 32.67 3.79
CA LEU A 19 -28.83 32.88 2.63
C LEU A 19 -27.36 32.58 2.95
N ALA A 20 -26.87 32.95 4.13
CA ALA A 20 -25.50 32.66 4.56
C ALA A 20 -25.26 31.14 4.72
N ASN A 21 -26.21 30.41 5.30
CA ASN A 21 -26.12 28.94 5.40
C ASN A 21 -26.20 28.26 4.02
N LEU A 22 -27.07 28.75 3.13
CA LEU A 22 -27.15 28.25 1.75
C LEU A 22 -25.86 28.50 0.98
N LEU A 23 -25.25 29.68 1.14
CA LEU A 23 -23.97 30.03 0.53
C LEU A 23 -22.81 29.18 1.10
N LEU A 24 -22.82 28.90 2.42
CA LEU A 24 -21.84 28.03 3.07
C LEU A 24 -21.95 26.59 2.54
N VAL A 25 -23.16 26.06 2.40
CA VAL A 25 -23.43 24.72 1.84
C VAL A 25 -23.04 24.64 0.36
N LEU A 26 -23.27 25.71 -0.42
CA LEU A 26 -22.83 25.80 -1.81
C LEU A 26 -21.30 25.85 -1.94
N MET A 27 -20.62 26.62 -1.07
CA MET A 27 -19.15 26.68 -1.04
C MET A 27 -18.55 25.33 -0.64
N LEU A 28 -19.15 24.62 0.32
CA LEU A 28 -18.77 23.25 0.69
C LEU A 28 -19.01 22.27 -0.45
N ALA A 29 -20.17 22.32 -1.13
CA ALA A 29 -20.49 21.46 -2.26
C ALA A 29 -19.57 21.67 -3.48
N LEU A 30 -19.10 22.90 -3.71
CA LEU A 30 -18.17 23.24 -4.79
C LEU A 30 -16.75 22.67 -4.55
N THR A 31 -16.38 22.37 -3.31
CA THR A 31 -15.08 21.73 -3.01
C THR A 31 -15.04 20.23 -3.30
N LEU A 32 -16.20 19.56 -3.42
CA LEU A 32 -16.26 18.12 -3.72
C LEU A 32 -15.96 17.77 -5.19
N SER A 33 -15.94 18.75 -6.09
CA SER A 33 -15.88 18.51 -7.54
C SER A 33 -14.46 18.43 -8.13
N GLY A 34 -13.41 18.70 -7.34
CA GLY A 34 -12.10 19.10 -7.90
C GLY A 34 -10.94 18.11 -7.84
N CYS A 35 -11.02 17.00 -7.10
CA CYS A 35 -9.85 16.13 -6.94
C CYS A 35 -9.73 15.15 -8.11
N LYS A 36 -9.02 15.55 -9.17
CA LYS A 36 -8.64 14.64 -10.26
C LYS A 36 -7.83 13.48 -9.66
N GLU A 37 -8.31 12.26 -9.84
CA GLU A 37 -7.59 11.05 -9.42
C GLU A 37 -6.25 10.96 -10.16
N VAL A 38 -5.16 10.78 -9.42
CA VAL A 38 -3.84 10.54 -10.00
C VAL A 38 -3.71 9.06 -10.28
N THR A 39 -3.26 8.75 -11.50
CA THR A 39 -3.07 7.38 -11.94
C THR A 39 -1.61 7.06 -12.19
N THR A 40 -1.27 5.77 -12.26
CA THR A 40 0.08 5.32 -12.65
C THR A 40 0.57 5.92 -13.97
N SER A 41 -0.32 6.25 -14.91
CA SER A 41 0.04 6.95 -16.15
C SER A 41 0.46 8.41 -15.96
N ASP A 42 0.11 9.04 -14.84
CA ASP A 42 0.48 10.41 -14.51
C ASP A 42 1.82 10.49 -13.73
N ILE A 43 2.31 9.35 -13.23
CA ILE A 43 3.51 9.28 -12.38
C ILE A 43 4.73 8.86 -13.22
N GLU A 44 5.88 9.44 -12.88
CA GLU A 44 7.21 8.99 -13.30
C GLU A 44 8.07 8.73 -12.06
N ILE A 45 8.86 7.67 -12.07
CA ILE A 45 9.79 7.35 -10.99
C ILE A 45 11.19 7.82 -11.40
N ARG A 46 11.75 8.79 -10.67
CA ARG A 46 13.12 9.29 -10.88
C ARG A 46 13.95 8.93 -9.67
N LYS A 47 14.96 8.06 -9.85
CA LYS A 47 15.83 7.58 -8.75
C LYS A 47 15.05 7.03 -7.53
N GLY A 48 13.98 6.28 -7.78
CA GLY A 48 13.14 5.67 -6.73
C GLY A 48 12.11 6.61 -6.09
N VAL A 49 12.05 7.89 -6.50
CA VAL A 49 11.10 8.87 -6.00
C VAL A 49 10.02 9.12 -7.06
N ALA A 50 8.75 9.10 -6.67
CA ALA A 50 7.62 9.36 -7.54
C ALA A 50 7.38 10.85 -7.76
N TYR A 51 7.15 11.24 -9.00
CA TYR A 51 6.79 12.60 -9.42
C TYR A 51 5.58 12.54 -10.34
N ILE A 52 4.72 13.56 -10.31
CA ILE A 52 3.78 13.76 -11.41
C ILE A 52 4.58 14.20 -12.64
N LYS A 53 4.26 13.67 -13.82
CA LYS A 53 4.89 14.05 -15.09
C LYS A 53 4.99 15.57 -15.24
N ASN A 54 6.19 16.04 -15.59
CA ASN A 54 6.52 17.46 -15.74
C ASN A 54 6.51 18.29 -14.44
N LYS A 55 6.37 17.66 -13.27
CA LYS A 55 6.58 18.32 -11.98
C LYS A 55 7.96 18.02 -11.42
N THR A 56 8.45 18.93 -10.59
CA THR A 56 9.75 18.85 -9.90
C THR A 56 9.61 18.41 -8.46
N GLU A 57 8.45 18.60 -7.84
CA GLU A 57 8.18 18.22 -6.46
C GLU A 57 7.81 16.73 -6.36
N PRO A 58 8.37 15.99 -5.37
CA PRO A 58 7.96 14.62 -5.09
C PRO A 58 6.46 14.52 -4.81
N TYR A 59 5.82 13.53 -5.40
CA TYR A 59 4.40 13.33 -5.29
C TYR A 59 4.00 12.85 -3.89
N SER A 60 2.99 13.51 -3.31
CA SER A 60 2.34 13.06 -2.08
C SER A 60 0.83 12.97 -2.32
N GLY A 61 0.26 11.81 -2.06
CA GLY A 61 -1.16 11.57 -2.27
C GLY A 61 -1.51 10.16 -2.73
N PRO A 62 -2.82 9.88 -2.85
CA PRO A 62 -3.34 8.59 -3.26
C PRO A 62 -3.13 8.35 -4.76
N ILE A 63 -2.74 7.13 -5.11
CA ILE A 63 -2.49 6.69 -6.46
C ILE A 63 -3.36 5.47 -6.77
N LYS A 64 -3.86 5.37 -8.01
CA LYS A 64 -4.45 4.14 -8.55
C LYS A 64 -3.78 3.69 -9.85
N GLY A 65 -3.68 2.39 -10.03
CA GLY A 65 -3.26 1.77 -11.28
C GLY A 65 -4.34 0.85 -11.80
N TYR A 66 -4.46 0.79 -13.11
CA TYR A 66 -5.50 0.01 -13.79
C TYR A 66 -4.86 -0.85 -14.86
N PHE A 67 -5.38 -2.07 -15.03
CA PHE A 67 -5.09 -2.84 -16.23
C PHE A 67 -5.64 -2.08 -17.44
N LYS A 68 -4.83 -1.86 -18.47
CA LYS A 68 -5.29 -1.15 -19.68
C LYS A 68 -6.08 -2.10 -20.59
N LYS A 69 -7.16 -1.59 -21.16
CA LYS A 69 -7.92 -2.29 -22.21
C LYS A 69 -7.26 -2.06 -23.57
N THR A 70 -7.71 -2.81 -24.58
CA THR A 70 -7.23 -2.70 -25.97
C THR A 70 -7.47 -1.32 -26.59
N ASP A 71 -8.51 -0.62 -26.16
CA ASP A 71 -8.83 0.76 -26.57
C ASP A 71 -8.05 1.85 -25.80
N GLY A 72 -7.12 1.44 -24.91
CA GLY A 72 -6.32 2.34 -24.09
C GLY A 72 -7.02 2.89 -22.83
N THR A 73 -8.30 2.56 -22.62
CA THR A 73 -9.04 2.99 -21.44
C THR A 73 -8.65 2.21 -20.17
N ASN A 74 -8.97 2.79 -19.01
CA ASN A 74 -8.77 2.10 -17.73
C ASN A 74 -9.73 0.90 -17.62
N GLY A 75 -9.17 -0.27 -17.34
CA GLY A 75 -9.89 -1.50 -17.03
C GLY A 75 -10.00 -1.71 -15.52
N LYS A 76 -9.82 -2.97 -15.10
CA LYS A 76 -9.91 -3.37 -13.69
C LYS A 76 -8.81 -2.69 -12.86
N LEU A 77 -9.13 -2.35 -11.61
CA LEU A 77 -8.14 -1.86 -10.65
C LEU A 77 -7.03 -2.90 -10.49
N MET A 78 -5.79 -2.44 -10.61
CA MET A 78 -4.57 -3.24 -10.52
C MET A 78 -3.83 -2.93 -9.23
N LEU A 79 -3.83 -1.67 -8.79
CA LEU A 79 -3.24 -1.27 -7.53
C LEU A 79 -3.85 0.01 -6.99
N GLU A 80 -3.73 0.20 -5.69
CA GLU A 80 -3.98 1.46 -5.00
C GLU A 80 -3.06 1.59 -3.79
N GLY A 81 -2.74 2.83 -3.44
CA GLY A 81 -1.91 3.14 -2.28
C GLY A 81 -1.64 4.61 -2.18
N THR A 82 -0.72 4.99 -1.29
CA THR A 82 -0.37 6.38 -1.05
C THR A 82 1.13 6.60 -1.20
N TYR A 83 1.50 7.73 -1.79
CA TYR A 83 2.87 8.25 -1.72
C TYR A 83 2.95 9.35 -0.66
N SER A 84 4.09 9.42 0.03
CA SER A 84 4.49 10.53 0.89
C SER A 84 5.90 10.95 0.51
N ASN A 85 6.07 12.20 0.08
CA ASN A 85 7.32 12.74 -0.46
C ASN A 85 7.94 11.85 -1.56
N GLY A 86 7.09 11.32 -2.44
CA GLY A 86 7.46 10.45 -3.55
C GLY A 86 7.85 9.02 -3.16
N LEU A 87 7.76 8.65 -1.88
CA LEU A 87 8.03 7.30 -1.40
C LEU A 87 6.72 6.59 -1.05
N LYS A 88 6.62 5.28 -1.30
CA LYS A 88 5.43 4.50 -0.90
C LYS A 88 5.22 4.63 0.60
N PHE A 89 3.98 4.86 0.99
CA PHE A 89 3.60 5.08 2.38
C PHE A 89 2.30 4.35 2.72
N ASP A 90 2.26 3.83 3.93
CA ASP A 90 1.15 3.11 4.52
C ASP A 90 0.70 1.91 3.68
N VAL A 91 -0.60 1.63 3.62
CA VAL A 91 -1.12 0.42 2.98
C VAL A 91 -1.15 0.57 1.46
N TRP A 92 -0.57 -0.41 0.80
CA TRP A 92 -0.63 -0.61 -0.64
C TRP A 92 -1.35 -1.92 -0.93
N THR A 93 -2.36 -1.86 -1.79
CA THR A 93 -3.10 -3.03 -2.24
C THR A 93 -2.87 -3.25 -3.72
N THR A 94 -2.58 -4.49 -4.10
CA THR A 94 -2.44 -4.91 -5.49
C THR A 94 -3.45 -6.00 -5.79
N TYR A 95 -4.03 -5.94 -6.99
CA TYR A 95 -5.02 -6.87 -7.50
C TYR A 95 -4.46 -7.50 -8.78
N GLY A 96 -4.30 -8.81 -8.76
CA GLY A 96 -3.96 -9.60 -9.93
C GLY A 96 -5.10 -9.61 -10.95
N TRP A 97 -4.76 -9.92 -12.20
CA TRP A 97 -5.75 -10.02 -13.28
C TRP A 97 -6.87 -11.02 -12.93
N ASN A 98 -6.48 -12.18 -12.40
CA ASN A 98 -7.34 -13.26 -11.92
C ASN A 98 -8.17 -12.90 -10.66
N GLY A 99 -7.88 -11.77 -9.99
CA GLY A 99 -8.55 -11.36 -8.75
C GLY A 99 -7.79 -11.68 -7.47
N GLU A 100 -6.59 -12.27 -7.55
CA GLU A 100 -5.73 -12.42 -6.37
C GLU A 100 -5.43 -11.04 -5.77
N LYS A 101 -5.48 -10.94 -4.44
CA LYS A 101 -5.26 -9.69 -3.72
C LYS A 101 -4.00 -9.83 -2.86
N SER A 102 -3.21 -8.77 -2.81
CA SER A 102 -2.10 -8.64 -1.87
C SER A 102 -2.13 -7.27 -1.23
N VAL A 103 -1.84 -7.22 0.07
CA VAL A 103 -1.79 -6.02 0.89
C VAL A 103 -0.41 -5.95 1.53
N VAL A 104 0.27 -4.82 1.38
CA VAL A 104 1.62 -4.60 1.93
C VAL A 104 1.65 -3.22 2.54
N LYS A 105 2.18 -3.10 3.76
CA LYS A 105 2.41 -1.80 4.38
C LYS A 105 3.84 -1.31 4.08
N TYR A 106 3.95 -0.02 3.81
CA TYR A 106 5.21 0.66 3.53
C TYR A 106 5.45 1.80 4.53
N GLU A 107 6.71 1.97 4.92
CA GLU A 107 7.19 3.12 5.67
C GLU A 107 8.43 3.69 4.96
N ALA A 108 8.39 4.97 4.60
CA ALA A 108 9.46 5.64 3.85
C ALA A 108 9.95 4.86 2.61
N GLY A 109 9.01 4.25 1.87
CA GLY A 109 9.30 3.50 0.64
C GLY A 109 9.76 2.05 0.85
N LEU A 110 9.89 1.59 2.09
CA LEU A 110 10.30 0.22 2.43
C LEU A 110 9.14 -0.58 3.02
N GLU A 111 9.05 -1.87 2.71
CA GLU A 111 8.07 -2.76 3.32
C GLU A 111 8.29 -2.85 4.84
N GLU A 112 7.22 -2.69 5.61
CA GLU A 112 7.24 -2.73 7.07
C GLU A 112 5.97 -3.40 7.60
N GLY A 113 6.12 -4.35 8.54
CA GLY A 113 5.01 -5.09 9.11
C GLY A 113 4.63 -6.34 8.33
N LEU A 114 3.37 -6.75 8.43
CA LEU A 114 2.88 -7.97 7.76
C LEU A 114 2.35 -7.62 6.37
N ALA A 115 2.91 -8.27 5.35
CA ALA A 115 2.30 -8.38 4.05
C ALA A 115 1.37 -9.60 4.02
N GLU A 116 0.22 -9.46 3.37
CA GLU A 116 -0.82 -10.47 3.29
C GLU A 116 -1.18 -10.73 1.83
N GLU A 117 -1.17 -11.99 1.42
CA GLU A 117 -1.69 -12.44 0.13
C GLU A 117 -2.96 -13.25 0.37
N PHE A 118 -3.95 -13.10 -0.50
CA PHE A 118 -5.26 -13.73 -0.39
C PHE A 118 -5.55 -14.62 -1.59
N TYR A 119 -6.29 -15.70 -1.35
CA TYR A 119 -6.91 -16.51 -2.39
C TYR A 119 -8.06 -15.74 -3.08
N LEU A 120 -8.58 -16.30 -4.17
CA LEU A 120 -9.67 -15.69 -4.95
C LEU A 120 -10.99 -15.56 -4.16
N ASP A 121 -11.21 -16.43 -3.18
CA ASP A 121 -12.37 -16.38 -2.28
C ASP A 121 -12.19 -15.37 -1.12
N GLY A 122 -11.03 -14.70 -1.05
CA GLY A 122 -10.67 -13.75 -0.01
C GLY A 122 -10.07 -14.38 1.25
N SER A 123 -9.91 -15.70 1.30
CA SER A 123 -9.23 -16.37 2.42
C SER A 123 -7.72 -16.07 2.40
N LEU A 124 -7.11 -16.05 3.59
CA LEU A 124 -5.69 -15.74 3.73
C LEU A 124 -4.85 -16.87 3.11
N LYS A 125 -3.99 -16.53 2.15
CA LYS A 125 -3.10 -17.45 1.43
C LYS A 125 -1.70 -17.44 2.01
N ARG A 126 -1.19 -16.25 2.36
CA ARG A 126 0.16 -16.09 2.88
C ARG A 126 0.28 -14.84 3.75
N THR A 127 1.12 -14.94 4.78
CA THR A 127 1.64 -13.79 5.52
C THR A 127 3.16 -13.74 5.41
N ILE A 128 3.73 -12.55 5.25
CA ILE A 128 5.18 -12.31 5.20
C ILE A 128 5.53 -11.14 6.11
N ALA A 129 6.32 -11.38 7.15
CA ALA A 129 6.82 -10.30 8.00
C ALA A 129 8.01 -9.57 7.34
N TYR A 130 7.87 -8.26 7.18
CA TYR A 130 8.90 -7.34 6.71
C TYR A 130 9.31 -6.36 7.81
N SER A 131 10.59 -5.99 7.79
CA SER A 131 11.09 -4.82 8.50
C SER A 131 12.22 -4.19 7.69
N LYS A 132 12.12 -2.88 7.45
CA LYS A 132 13.05 -2.08 6.64
C LYS A 132 13.32 -2.72 5.26
N GLY A 133 12.25 -3.17 4.61
CA GLY A 133 12.30 -3.76 3.27
C GLY A 133 12.90 -5.16 3.20
N LYS A 134 13.16 -5.82 4.34
CA LYS A 134 13.69 -7.19 4.40
C LYS A 134 12.74 -8.10 5.14
N ARG A 135 12.62 -9.35 4.68
CA ARG A 135 11.89 -10.38 5.44
C ARG A 135 12.52 -10.54 6.81
N ASN A 136 11.74 -10.32 7.86
CA ASN A 136 12.22 -10.34 9.23
C ASN A 136 11.08 -10.76 10.16
N GLY A 137 11.06 -12.03 10.54
CA GLY A 137 9.97 -12.66 11.27
C GLY A 137 9.43 -13.88 10.54
N PHE A 138 8.23 -14.30 10.93
CA PHE A 138 7.59 -15.46 10.33
C PHE A 138 7.02 -15.14 8.94
N THR A 139 7.12 -16.12 8.06
CA THR A 139 6.38 -16.21 6.81
C THR A 139 5.56 -17.49 6.87
N SER A 140 4.25 -17.40 6.70
CA SER A 140 3.35 -18.55 6.77
C SER A 140 2.54 -18.65 5.49
N ASP A 141 2.47 -19.83 4.90
CA ASP A 141 1.52 -20.17 3.85
C ASP A 141 0.37 -20.95 4.48
N TYR A 142 -0.84 -20.67 4.03
CA TYR A 142 -2.06 -21.29 4.50
C TYR A 142 -2.66 -22.11 3.37
N ALA A 143 -3.26 -23.25 3.68
CA ALA A 143 -4.12 -23.98 2.75
C ALA A 143 -5.50 -23.32 2.66
N PRO A 144 -6.33 -23.65 1.65
CA PRO A 144 -7.68 -23.08 1.51
C PRO A 144 -8.61 -23.34 2.71
N ASP A 145 -8.32 -24.33 3.54
CA ASP A 145 -9.05 -24.61 4.79
C ASP A 145 -8.56 -23.75 5.98
N GLY A 146 -7.60 -22.86 5.76
CA GLY A 146 -7.01 -21.97 6.76
C GLY A 146 -5.87 -22.59 7.58
N GLN A 147 -5.54 -23.86 7.37
CA GLN A 147 -4.44 -24.49 8.10
C GLN A 147 -3.08 -24.02 7.58
N VAL A 148 -2.10 -23.83 8.47
CA VAL A 148 -0.73 -23.49 8.08
C VAL A 148 -0.13 -24.69 7.34
N SER A 149 0.09 -24.53 6.04
CA SER A 149 0.70 -25.55 5.19
C SER A 149 2.22 -25.49 5.24
N ARG A 150 2.78 -24.30 5.46
CA ARG A 150 4.23 -24.07 5.57
C ARG A 150 4.51 -22.86 6.45
N GLN A 151 5.56 -22.94 7.26
CA GLN A 151 6.06 -21.81 8.02
C GLN A 151 7.58 -21.74 7.98
N LEU A 152 8.12 -20.55 7.74
CA LEU A 152 9.54 -20.25 7.73
C LEU A 152 9.81 -19.03 8.61
N TYR A 153 11.01 -18.96 9.20
CA TYR A 153 11.44 -17.77 9.93
C TYR A 153 12.60 -17.10 9.20
N TYR A 154 12.50 -15.79 9.03
CA TYR A 154 13.53 -14.98 8.40
C TYR A 154 14.18 -14.05 9.42
N ARG A 155 15.49 -13.89 9.35
CA ARG A 155 16.22 -12.84 10.07
C ARG A 155 17.00 -12.01 9.06
N LYS A 156 16.65 -10.73 8.93
CA LYS A 156 17.30 -9.78 8.00
C LYS A 156 17.41 -10.30 6.55
N GLY A 157 16.37 -10.99 6.07
CA GLY A 157 16.28 -11.54 4.71
C GLY A 157 16.78 -12.97 4.56
N LEU A 158 17.47 -13.52 5.56
CA LEU A 158 17.99 -14.89 5.50
C LEU A 158 16.98 -15.86 6.11
N ALA A 159 16.60 -16.88 5.34
CA ALA A 159 15.75 -17.96 5.81
C ALA A 159 16.55 -18.82 6.81
N GLY A 160 15.98 -19.02 7.99
CA GLY A 160 16.57 -19.86 9.03
C GLY A 160 15.61 -20.95 9.49
N ARG A 161 16.15 -21.86 10.31
CA ARG A 161 15.32 -22.81 11.05
C ARG A 161 14.34 -22.03 11.94
N LEU A 162 13.12 -22.55 12.09
CA LEU A 162 12.15 -22.01 13.04
C LEU A 162 12.84 -21.85 14.41
N PRO A 163 12.72 -20.69 15.07
CA PRO A 163 13.23 -20.54 16.43
C PRO A 163 12.67 -21.70 17.22
N SER A 164 13.55 -22.49 17.85
CA SER A 164 13.10 -23.56 18.73
C SER A 164 12.17 -22.91 19.74
N ALA A 165 10.89 -23.25 19.69
CA ALA A 165 10.00 -22.98 20.82
C ALA A 165 10.77 -23.49 22.03
N LYS A 166 11.01 -22.65 23.05
CA LYS A 166 11.71 -23.07 24.27
C LYS A 166 10.95 -24.28 24.84
N LYS A 167 11.35 -25.48 24.45
CA LYS A 167 11.12 -26.69 25.23
C LYS A 167 12.12 -26.60 26.37
N SER A 168 11.60 -26.63 27.59
CA SER A 168 12.36 -27.00 28.77
C SER A 168 13.27 -28.19 28.44
N GLU A 169 14.56 -28.02 28.77
CA GLU A 169 15.63 -29.00 28.99
C GLU A 169 15.66 -30.32 28.18
N GLY A 170 16.79 -30.58 27.51
CA GLY A 170 17.23 -31.94 27.18
C GLY A 170 18.18 -32.06 25.99
N LYS A 171 19.49 -32.19 26.28
CA LYS A 171 20.64 -32.74 25.51
C LYS A 171 20.35 -33.19 24.07
N GLY A 172 21.05 -32.72 23.03
CA GLY A 172 22.50 -32.70 22.83
C GLY A 172 22.84 -33.71 21.72
N GLY A 173 23.26 -33.24 20.54
CA GLY A 173 23.68 -34.06 19.40
C GLY A 173 24.32 -33.18 18.32
N GLU A 174 25.55 -33.51 17.95
CA GLU A 174 26.50 -32.73 17.14
C GLU A 174 26.01 -32.46 15.71
N SER A 175 26.38 -31.28 15.20
CA SER A 175 26.02 -30.72 13.89
C SER A 175 27.15 -30.88 12.89
N GLU A 176 26.84 -31.30 11.65
CA GLU A 176 27.68 -30.95 10.50
C GLU A 176 27.36 -29.49 10.12
N GLU A 177 28.29 -28.60 10.45
CA GLU A 177 28.26 -27.18 10.13
C GLU A 177 28.85 -26.98 8.73
N MET A 178 28.04 -26.55 7.76
CA MET A 178 28.52 -26.24 6.40
C MET A 178 29.08 -24.83 6.38
N ASP A 179 30.28 -24.66 5.79
CA ASP A 179 31.04 -23.40 5.79
C ASP A 179 30.20 -22.23 5.22
N PRO A 180 30.00 -21.15 6.02
CA PRO A 180 29.27 -19.95 5.60
C PRO A 180 29.74 -19.34 4.28
N ASN A 181 31.01 -19.50 3.91
CA ASN A 181 31.57 -18.92 2.67
C ASN A 181 31.21 -19.74 1.42
N GLU A 182 30.99 -21.05 1.55
CA GLU A 182 30.57 -21.90 0.42
C GLU A 182 29.09 -21.67 0.04
N ILE A 183 28.28 -21.21 1.00
CA ILE A 183 26.88 -20.80 0.81
C ILE A 183 26.81 -19.45 0.07
N GLU A 184 27.76 -18.54 0.32
CA GLU A 184 27.78 -17.21 -0.27
C GLU A 184 28.10 -17.25 -1.77
N GLU A 185 29.07 -18.06 -2.19
CA GLU A 185 29.48 -18.16 -3.60
C GLU A 185 28.40 -18.84 -4.48
N LYS A 186 27.71 -19.86 -3.95
CA LYS A 186 26.66 -20.59 -4.69
C LYS A 186 25.34 -19.82 -4.85
N LEU A 187 25.01 -18.91 -3.93
CA LEU A 187 23.73 -18.20 -3.93
C LEU A 187 23.78 -16.77 -4.46
N TYR A 188 24.91 -16.06 -4.33
CA TYR A 188 25.00 -14.63 -4.68
C TYR A 188 25.50 -14.34 -6.11
N GLY A 189 25.75 -15.36 -6.95
CA GLY A 189 26.09 -15.18 -8.36
C GLY A 189 24.97 -14.58 -9.25
N LYS A 190 23.74 -14.44 -8.76
CA LYS A 190 22.64 -13.81 -9.50
C LYS A 190 21.86 -12.84 -8.61
N ARG A 191 22.10 -11.54 -8.85
CA ARG A 191 21.30 -10.39 -8.41
C ARG A 191 19.80 -10.74 -8.38
N GLN A 192 19.16 -10.81 -7.20
CA GLN A 192 17.71 -10.96 -7.12
C GLN A 192 17.06 -9.65 -7.53
N LYS A 193 16.33 -9.67 -8.64
CA LYS A 193 15.59 -8.51 -9.14
C LYS A 193 14.39 -8.22 -8.22
N SER A 194 14.19 -6.95 -7.89
CA SER A 194 13.02 -6.47 -7.15
C SER A 194 11.74 -6.71 -7.95
N MET A 195 10.59 -6.79 -7.29
CA MET A 195 9.28 -6.92 -7.98
C MET A 195 9.01 -5.75 -8.95
N LEU A 196 9.63 -4.58 -8.70
CA LEU A 196 9.60 -3.43 -9.61
C LEU A 196 10.38 -3.69 -10.91
N GLU A 197 11.50 -4.42 -10.86
CA GLU A 197 12.25 -4.82 -12.06
C GLU A 197 11.48 -5.85 -12.91
N TYR A 198 10.68 -6.72 -12.27
CA TYR A 198 9.78 -7.63 -13.01
C TYR A 198 8.63 -6.92 -13.73
N ILE A 199 8.13 -5.81 -13.17
CA ILE A 199 7.04 -5.03 -13.77
C ILE A 199 7.55 -4.19 -14.95
N ILE A 200 8.82 -3.75 -14.93
CA ILE A 200 9.44 -3.01 -16.03
C ILE A 200 9.77 -3.93 -17.22
N GLU A 201 10.00 -5.23 -17.01
CA GLU A 201 10.33 -6.18 -18.08
C GLU A 201 9.14 -6.63 -18.94
N TRP A 202 7.91 -6.22 -18.60
CA TRP A 202 6.69 -6.52 -19.36
C TRP A 202 6.02 -5.28 -19.99
N PHE A 203 6.80 -4.22 -20.23
CA PHE A 203 6.42 -3.04 -21.03
C PHE A 203 7.55 -2.64 -21.97
#